data_AF-U2TH09-F1
#
_entry.id   AF-U2TH09-F1
#
_cell.length_a   1.000
_cell.length_b   1.000
_cell.length_c   1.000
_cell.angle_alpha   90.00
_cell.angle_beta   90.00
_cell.angle_gamma   90.00
#
_symmetry.space_group_name_H-M   'P 1'
#
loop_
_entity.id
_entity.type
_entity.pdbx_description
1 polymer ?
#
loop_
_entity_poly.entity_id
_entity_poly.type
_entity_poly.pdbx_seq_one_letter_code
_entity_poly.pdbx_strand_id
1 'polypeptide(L)'
;MIVLDRKGAGVYQGNQLIHAGTPPQYIPELIEQLFSWLKKSKVHPLIKACVFHYEFEFIHPFQDGNGRLGRLWHTLILSKWKEFFAWLPIETLIQKKQQKYYEAINLSNTAGESTPFITFILEIIKETLEELQKNDLKMTDILTDKMTDKELQRLKILEEYFEKNNYIENSEAQKILNVSDSTARRFLNKLLKNGILEAFGEKKGRKYRKK
;
A
#
# COMPACT_ATOMS: atom_id res chain seq x y z
N MET A 1 22.19 13.55 -14.38
CA MET A 1 21.81 14.11 -15.69
C MET A 1 22.08 13.01 -16.70
N ILE A 2 21.02 12.41 -17.25
CA ILE A 2 21.13 11.31 -18.21
C ILE A 2 21.15 11.96 -19.60
N VAL A 3 22.23 11.76 -20.35
CA VAL A 3 22.39 12.29 -21.72
C VAL A 3 22.26 11.11 -22.68
N LEU A 4 21.38 11.24 -23.67
CA LEU A 4 21.28 10.30 -24.78
C LEU A 4 22.15 10.80 -25.93
N ASP A 5 23.16 10.02 -26.32
CA ASP A 5 23.77 10.11 -27.65
C ASP A 5 23.15 9.03 -28.54
N ARG A 6 23.12 9.29 -29.86
CA ARG A 6 22.48 8.52 -30.94
C ARG A 6 22.97 7.06 -31.11
N LYS A 7 23.69 6.50 -30.13
CA LYS A 7 24.30 5.16 -30.16
C LYS A 7 23.69 4.15 -29.18
N GLY A 8 22.76 4.54 -28.32
CA GLY A 8 22.02 3.61 -27.43
C GLY A 8 21.45 4.29 -26.19
N ALA A 9 20.39 3.71 -25.62
CA ALA A 9 19.88 4.12 -24.30
C ALA A 9 20.82 3.55 -23.22
N GLY A 10 21.11 4.31 -22.17
CA GLY A 10 21.94 3.85 -21.07
C GLY A 10 21.69 4.64 -19.79
N VAL A 11 21.83 4.00 -18.64
CA VAL A 11 21.78 4.67 -17.34
C VAL A 11 23.17 5.17 -17.01
N TYR A 12 23.31 6.48 -16.78
CA TYR A 12 24.59 7.13 -16.49
C TYR A 12 24.58 7.77 -15.10
N GLN A 13 25.68 7.61 -14.35
CA GLN A 13 25.99 8.41 -13.17
C GLN A 13 27.18 9.32 -13.51
N GLY A 14 26.89 10.59 -13.77
CA GLY A 14 27.89 11.50 -14.34
C GLY A 14 28.25 11.08 -15.77
N ASN A 15 29.55 10.82 -16.02
CA ASN A 15 30.06 10.37 -17.31
C ASN A 15 30.22 8.84 -17.43
N GLN A 16 29.87 8.07 -16.39
CA GLN A 16 30.06 6.63 -16.39
C GLN A 16 28.77 5.90 -16.81
N LEU A 17 28.87 5.04 -17.83
CA LEU A 17 27.80 4.13 -18.24
C LEU A 17 27.66 3.04 -17.18
N ILE A 18 26.53 3.02 -16.47
CA ILE A 18 26.21 2.00 -15.48
C ILE A 18 25.61 0.77 -16.15
N HIS A 19 24.72 0.98 -17.13
CA HIS A 19 24.08 -0.10 -17.87
C HIS A 19 23.72 0.35 -19.28
N ALA A 20 24.08 -0.46 -20.29
CA ALA A 20 23.56 -0.30 -21.64
C ALA A 20 22.09 -0.75 -21.61
N GLY A 21 21.17 0.20 -21.76
CA GLY A 21 19.75 -0.09 -21.88
C GLY A 21 19.42 -0.77 -23.20
N THR A 22 18.14 -1.07 -23.39
CA THR A 22 17.66 -1.69 -24.63
C THR A 22 17.97 -0.81 -25.84
N PRO A 23 18.57 -1.35 -26.93
CA PRO A 23 18.76 -0.61 -28.16
C PRO A 23 17.41 -0.08 -28.70
N PRO A 24 17.32 1.20 -29.14
CA PRO A 24 16.04 1.85 -29.45
C PRO A 24 15.14 1.09 -30.43
N GLN A 25 15.72 0.36 -31.38
CA GLN A 25 14.99 -0.43 -32.36
C GLN A 25 14.16 -1.58 -31.76
N TYR A 26 14.52 -2.07 -30.57
CA TYR A 26 13.80 -3.17 -29.90
C TYR A 26 12.75 -2.69 -28.89
N ILE A 27 12.80 -1.40 -28.49
CA ILE A 27 11.90 -0.86 -27.45
C ILE A 27 10.42 -1.05 -27.80
N PRO A 28 9.91 -0.74 -29.01
CA PRO A 28 8.50 -0.89 -29.31
C PRO A 28 8.00 -2.33 -29.13
N GLU A 29 8.77 -3.30 -29.61
CA GLU A 29 8.43 -4.72 -29.50
C GLU A 29 8.46 -5.21 -28.04
N LEU A 30 9.50 -4.88 -27.28
CA LEU A 30 9.61 -5.30 -25.88
C LEU A 30 8.50 -4.70 -25.00
N ILE A 31 8.12 -3.44 -25.25
CA ILE A 31 6.99 -2.83 -24.55
C ILE A 31 5.69 -3.54 -24.90
N GLU A 32 5.45 -3.86 -26.16
CA GLU A 32 4.26 -4.63 -26.56
C GLU A 32 4.23 -6.02 -25.89
N GLN A 33 5.35 -6.73 -25.88
CA GLN A 33 5.50 -8.02 -25.21
C GLN A 33 5.22 -7.90 -23.70
N LEU A 34 5.76 -6.87 -23.04
CA LEU A 34 5.55 -6.63 -21.61
C LEU A 34 4.07 -6.38 -21.28
N PHE A 35 3.39 -5.54 -22.06
CA PHE A 35 1.95 -5.28 -21.86
C PHE A 35 1.08 -6.50 -22.21
N SER A 36 1.45 -7.26 -23.23
CA SER A 36 0.79 -8.53 -23.58
C SER A 36 0.91 -9.54 -22.45
N TRP A 37 2.11 -9.68 -21.88
CA TRP A 37 2.37 -10.51 -20.70
C TRP A 37 1.56 -10.04 -19.50
N LEU A 38 1.53 -8.74 -19.19
CA LEU A 38 0.79 -8.18 -18.07
C LEU A 38 -0.70 -8.57 -18.12
N LYS A 39 -1.31 -8.47 -19.30
CA LYS A 39 -2.73 -8.80 -19.55
C LYS A 39 -3.02 -10.29 -19.42
N LYS A 40 -2.14 -11.17 -19.93
CA LYS A 40 -2.38 -12.61 -20.03
C LYS A 40 -1.89 -13.42 -18.83
N SER A 41 -0.90 -12.89 -18.10
CA SER A 41 -0.24 -13.58 -17.00
C SER A 41 -1.23 -13.93 -15.88
N LYS A 42 -1.13 -15.16 -15.36
CA LYS A 42 -1.91 -15.64 -14.21
C LYS A 42 -1.15 -15.54 -12.89
N VAL A 43 0.05 -14.97 -12.93
CA VAL A 43 0.89 -14.76 -11.75
C VAL A 43 0.16 -13.83 -10.77
N HIS A 44 0.37 -14.07 -9.46
CA HIS A 44 -0.22 -13.28 -8.40
C HIS A 44 0.07 -11.77 -8.59
N PRO A 45 -0.91 -10.86 -8.38
CA PRO A 45 -0.74 -9.43 -8.66
C PRO A 45 0.46 -8.76 -8.00
N LEU A 46 0.82 -9.17 -6.77
CA LEU A 46 2.03 -8.69 -6.09
C LEU A 46 3.30 -8.94 -6.90
N ILE A 47 3.49 -10.18 -7.38
CA ILE A 47 4.65 -10.56 -8.19
C ILE A 47 4.54 -9.89 -9.57
N LYS A 48 3.33 -9.88 -10.14
CA LYS A 48 3.07 -9.29 -11.47
C LYS A 48 3.47 -7.81 -11.53
N ALA A 49 3.13 -7.03 -10.50
CA ALA A 49 3.51 -5.62 -10.41
C ALA A 49 5.04 -5.46 -10.30
N CYS A 50 5.71 -6.31 -9.51
CA CYS A 50 7.16 -6.29 -9.36
C CYS A 50 7.89 -6.61 -10.67
N VAL A 51 7.48 -7.67 -11.37
CA VAL A 51 8.04 -8.03 -12.69
C VAL A 51 7.84 -6.89 -13.68
N PHE A 52 6.63 -6.33 -13.76
CA PHE A 52 6.39 -5.20 -14.66
C PHE A 52 7.31 -4.02 -14.37
N HIS A 53 7.47 -3.66 -13.10
CA HIS A 53 8.34 -2.56 -12.69
C HIS A 53 9.80 -2.82 -13.08
N TYR A 54 10.31 -4.03 -12.81
CA TYR A 54 11.66 -4.42 -13.18
C TYR A 54 11.89 -4.36 -14.70
N GLU A 55 11.03 -5.03 -15.47
CA GLU A 55 11.14 -5.09 -16.93
C GLU A 55 11.02 -3.70 -17.57
N PHE A 56 10.14 -2.84 -17.04
CA PHE A 56 9.97 -1.49 -17.54
C PHE A 56 11.22 -0.62 -17.29
N GLU A 57 11.83 -0.73 -16.11
CA GLU A 57 13.11 -0.06 -15.81
C GLU A 57 14.25 -0.57 -16.69
N PHE A 58 14.28 -1.87 -16.97
CA PHE A 58 15.26 -2.52 -17.83
C PHE A 58 15.13 -2.10 -19.31
N ILE A 59 13.90 -2.10 -19.85
CA ILE A 59 13.63 -1.64 -21.21
C ILE A 59 13.96 -0.16 -21.38
N HIS A 60 13.65 0.65 -20.36
CA HIS A 60 13.95 2.08 -20.30
C HIS A 60 13.41 2.87 -21.52
N PRO A 61 12.09 2.83 -21.79
CA PRO A 61 11.51 3.28 -23.06
C PRO A 61 11.55 4.79 -23.32
N PHE A 62 11.74 5.61 -22.27
CA PHE A 62 11.70 7.08 -22.37
C PHE A 62 13.07 7.72 -22.10
N GLN A 63 13.24 8.98 -22.53
CA GLN A 63 14.47 9.73 -22.28
C GLN A 63 14.66 10.13 -20.80
N ASP A 64 13.55 10.39 -20.11
CA ASP A 64 13.49 10.68 -18.68
C ASP A 64 12.15 10.16 -18.13
N GLY A 65 12.08 9.97 -16.81
CA GLY A 65 10.84 9.65 -16.12
C GLY A 65 10.55 8.16 -15.99
N ASN A 66 11.40 7.27 -16.51
CA ASN A 66 11.20 5.82 -16.41
C ASN A 66 10.97 5.37 -14.97
N GLY A 67 11.87 5.74 -14.05
CA GLY A 67 11.72 5.51 -12.60
C GLY A 67 10.35 5.91 -12.05
N ARG A 68 9.84 7.07 -12.44
CA ARG A 68 8.55 7.59 -11.96
C ARG A 68 7.38 6.80 -12.56
N LEU A 69 7.45 6.45 -13.84
CA LEU A 69 6.44 5.68 -14.53
C LEU A 69 6.42 4.20 -14.10
N GLY A 70 7.58 3.59 -13.86
CA GLY A 70 7.69 2.22 -13.34
C GLY A 70 7.00 2.08 -11.99
N ARG A 71 7.27 3.02 -11.07
CA ARG A 71 6.59 3.08 -9.76
C ARG A 71 5.09 3.35 -9.90
N LEU A 72 4.69 4.30 -10.76
CA LEU A 72 3.28 4.58 -11.01
C LEU A 72 2.53 3.35 -11.52
N TRP A 73 3.11 2.62 -12.47
CA TRP A 73 2.54 1.38 -12.99
C TRP A 73 2.45 0.29 -11.94
N HIS A 74 3.50 0.13 -11.12
CA HIS A 74 3.47 -0.80 -9.99
C HIS A 74 2.27 -0.54 -9.07
N THR A 75 2.10 0.71 -8.64
CA THR A 75 0.98 1.12 -7.76
C THR A 75 -0.38 0.98 -8.46
N LEU A 76 -0.47 1.29 -9.76
CA LEU A 76 -1.69 1.10 -10.54
C LEU A 76 -2.08 -0.38 -10.68
N ILE A 77 -1.13 -1.27 -10.96
CA ILE A 77 -1.39 -2.71 -11.09
C ILE A 77 -1.93 -3.27 -9.77
N LEU A 78 -1.32 -2.88 -8.64
CA LEU A 78 -1.77 -3.31 -7.32
C LEU A 78 -3.12 -2.72 -6.93
N SER A 79 -3.38 -1.43 -7.22
CA SER A 79 -4.65 -0.78 -6.88
C SER A 79 -5.84 -1.35 -7.65
N LYS A 80 -5.61 -1.83 -8.89
CA LYS A 80 -6.61 -2.57 -9.67
C LYS A 80 -6.95 -3.94 -9.07
N TRP A 81 -6.05 -4.52 -8.28
CA TRP A 81 -6.32 -5.75 -7.54
C TRP A 81 -6.97 -5.47 -6.18
N LYS A 82 -6.42 -4.55 -5.39
CA LYS A 82 -7.00 -4.08 -4.13
C LYS A 82 -6.79 -2.57 -3.98
N GLU A 83 -7.89 -1.84 -3.84
CA GLU A 83 -7.90 -0.37 -3.84
C GLU A 83 -6.97 0.26 -2.80
N PHE A 84 -6.80 -0.37 -1.63
CA PHE A 84 -5.95 0.16 -0.56
C PHE A 84 -4.48 0.38 -0.98
N PHE A 85 -3.98 -0.36 -1.98
CA PHE A 85 -2.62 -0.17 -2.48
C PHE A 85 -2.40 1.20 -3.13
N ALA A 86 -3.46 1.90 -3.55
CA ALA A 86 -3.35 3.28 -4.04
C ALA A 86 -2.88 4.25 -2.95
N TRP A 87 -3.04 3.88 -1.67
CA TRP A 87 -2.73 4.71 -0.51
C TRP A 87 -1.53 4.22 0.29
N LEU A 88 -0.94 3.08 -0.11
CA LEU A 88 0.19 2.49 0.59
C LEU A 88 1.47 3.29 0.27
N PRO A 89 2.25 3.77 1.26
CA PRO A 89 3.40 4.64 1.04
C PRO A 89 4.66 3.87 0.59
N ILE A 90 4.53 3.01 -0.41
CA ILE A 90 5.60 2.15 -0.92
C ILE A 90 6.78 3.01 -1.39
N GLU A 91 6.50 4.09 -2.10
CA GLU A 91 7.51 4.99 -2.68
C GLU A 91 8.36 5.65 -1.59
N THR A 92 7.75 6.07 -0.48
CA THR A 92 8.46 6.65 0.66
C THR A 92 9.44 5.65 1.27
N LEU A 93 9.05 4.38 1.35
CA LEU A 93 9.92 3.33 1.89
C LEU A 93 11.03 2.93 0.91
N ILE A 94 10.73 2.88 -0.40
CA ILE A 94 11.76 2.72 -1.44
C ILE A 94 12.76 3.88 -1.36
N GLN A 95 12.30 5.11 -1.18
CA GLN A 95 13.19 6.28 -1.03
C GLN A 95 14.10 6.17 0.19
N LYS A 96 13.58 5.71 1.34
CA LYS A 96 14.40 5.44 2.53
C LYS A 96 15.43 4.33 2.31
N LYS A 97 15.14 3.38 1.41
CA LYS A 97 15.99 2.23 1.06
C LYS A 97 16.58 2.34 -0.35
N GLN A 98 16.82 3.57 -0.82
CA GLN A 98 17.18 3.82 -2.22
C GLN A 98 18.42 3.05 -2.68
N GLN A 99 19.43 2.94 -1.81
CA GLN A 99 20.63 2.17 -2.11
C GLN A 99 20.30 0.69 -2.36
N LYS A 100 19.57 0.06 -1.44
CA LYS A 100 19.15 -1.36 -1.56
C LYS A 100 18.25 -1.60 -2.78
N TYR A 101 17.43 -0.61 -3.14
CA TYR A 101 16.60 -0.68 -4.35
C TYR A 101 17.47 -0.82 -5.61
N TYR A 102 18.50 0.03 -5.76
CA TYR A 102 19.41 -0.06 -6.90
C TYR A 102 20.29 -1.32 -6.83
N GLU A 103 20.71 -1.75 -5.64
CA GLU A 103 21.41 -3.03 -5.46
C GLU A 103 20.55 -4.21 -5.94
N ALA A 104 19.26 -4.24 -5.60
CA ALA A 104 18.34 -5.29 -6.04
C ALA A 104 18.14 -5.31 -7.57
N ILE A 105 18.05 -4.14 -8.21
CA ILE A 105 18.03 -4.03 -9.67
C ILE A 105 19.33 -4.56 -10.28
N ASN A 106 20.48 -4.14 -9.76
CA ASN A 106 21.78 -4.52 -10.29
C ASN A 106 22.05 -6.03 -10.15
N LEU A 107 21.66 -6.62 -9.02
CA LEU A 107 21.71 -8.07 -8.81
C LEU A 107 20.82 -8.80 -9.81
N SER A 108 19.60 -8.30 -10.03
CA SER A 108 18.66 -8.87 -11.00
C SER A 108 19.21 -8.80 -12.43
N ASN A 109 19.78 -7.65 -12.82
CA ASN A 109 20.41 -7.46 -14.13
C ASN A 109 21.62 -8.38 -14.33
N THR A 110 22.43 -8.57 -13.30
CA THR A 110 23.62 -9.43 -13.36
C THR A 110 23.24 -10.91 -13.45
N ALA A 111 22.19 -11.31 -12.72
CA ALA A 111 21.67 -12.67 -12.74
C ALA A 111 20.81 -12.98 -13.97
N GLY A 112 20.34 -11.95 -14.69
CA GLY A 112 19.42 -12.09 -15.82
C GLY A 112 18.01 -12.53 -15.40
N GLU A 113 17.62 -12.26 -14.16
CA GLU A 113 16.36 -12.73 -13.58
C GLU A 113 15.87 -11.77 -12.48
N SER A 114 14.55 -11.66 -12.31
CA SER A 114 13.92 -10.60 -11.49
C SER A 114 13.69 -10.97 -10.03
N THR A 115 14.07 -12.17 -9.58
CA THR A 115 13.81 -12.63 -8.20
C THR A 115 14.41 -11.71 -7.12
N PRO A 116 15.65 -11.19 -7.24
CA PRO A 116 16.20 -10.30 -6.20
C PRO A 116 15.36 -9.03 -6.05
N PHE A 117 14.94 -8.43 -7.17
CA PHE A 117 14.07 -7.27 -7.18
C PHE A 117 12.68 -7.56 -6.60
N ILE A 118 12.05 -8.66 -7.04
CA ILE A 118 10.74 -9.09 -6.53
C ILE A 118 10.80 -9.28 -5.02
N THR A 119 11.79 -10.02 -4.53
CA THR A 119 11.96 -10.30 -3.10
C THR A 119 12.10 -9.01 -2.30
N PHE A 120 12.95 -8.09 -2.76
CA PHE A 120 13.13 -6.78 -2.12
C PHE A 120 11.84 -5.97 -2.02
N ILE A 121 11.06 -5.87 -3.10
CA ILE A 121 9.81 -5.10 -3.10
C ILE A 121 8.74 -5.78 -2.22
N LEU A 122 8.65 -7.11 -2.23
CA LEU A 122 7.73 -7.83 -1.35
C LEU A 122 8.08 -7.65 0.14
N GLU A 123 9.37 -7.60 0.48
CA GLU A 123 9.83 -7.28 1.84
C GLU A 123 9.39 -5.87 2.25
N ILE A 124 9.54 -4.88 1.36
CA ILE A 124 9.04 -3.52 1.61
C ILE A 124 7.53 -3.52 1.86
N ILE A 125 6.75 -4.19 1.01
CA ILE A 125 5.29 -4.24 1.17
C ILE A 125 4.92 -4.88 2.50
N LYS A 126 5.57 -6.00 2.86
CA LYS A 126 5.37 -6.69 4.14
C LYS A 126 5.67 -5.77 5.32
N GLU A 127 6.85 -5.15 5.36
CA GLU A 127 7.23 -4.22 6.42
C GLU A 127 6.23 -3.05 6.53
N THR A 128 5.77 -2.52 5.39
CA THR A 128 4.77 -1.43 5.39
C THR A 128 3.47 -1.86 6.06
N LEU A 129 2.98 -3.05 5.73
CA LEU A 129 1.73 -3.58 6.29
C LEU A 129 1.87 -3.88 7.78
N GLU A 130 3.01 -4.43 8.20
CA GLU A 130 3.31 -4.67 9.61
C GLU A 130 3.43 -3.36 10.42
N GLU A 131 4.05 -2.32 9.86
CA GLU A 131 4.13 -0.99 10.48
C GLU A 131 2.75 -0.36 10.64
N LEU A 132 1.91 -0.42 9.61
CA LEU A 132 0.54 0.10 9.68
C LEU A 132 -0.29 -0.64 10.74
N GLN A 133 -0.22 -1.97 10.77
CA GLN A 133 -0.90 -2.76 11.78
C GLN A 133 -0.42 -2.44 13.20
N LYS A 134 0.90 -2.28 13.41
CA LYS A 134 1.46 -1.90 14.71
C LYS A 134 1.04 -0.50 15.14
N ASN A 135 0.96 0.45 14.20
CA ASN A 135 0.52 1.81 14.49
C ASN A 135 -0.97 1.86 14.85
N ASP A 136 -1.81 1.09 14.17
CA ASP A 136 -3.23 0.95 14.51
C ASP A 136 -3.40 0.35 15.91
N LEU A 137 -2.66 -0.71 16.24
CA LEU A 137 -2.66 -1.32 17.57
C LEU A 137 -2.20 -0.34 18.65
N LYS A 138 -1.07 0.35 18.46
CA LYS A 138 -0.57 1.36 19.41
C LYS A 138 -1.54 2.52 19.62
N MET A 139 -2.19 2.99 18.54
CA MET A 139 -3.20 4.03 18.64
C MET A 139 -4.39 3.53 19.47
N THR A 140 -4.84 2.31 19.21
CA THR A 140 -5.91 1.67 19.99
C THR A 140 -5.51 1.54 21.46
N ASP A 141 -4.30 1.05 21.76
CA ASP A 141 -3.77 0.92 23.12
C ASP A 141 -3.76 2.26 23.86
N ILE A 142 -3.19 3.33 23.27
CA ILE A 142 -3.17 4.68 23.87
C ILE A 142 -4.59 5.20 24.15
N LEU A 143 -5.53 4.94 23.25
CA LEU A 143 -6.92 5.39 23.41
C LEU A 143 -7.67 4.56 24.46
N THR A 144 -7.29 3.29 24.64
CA THR A 144 -7.87 2.36 25.62
C THR A 144 -7.26 2.49 27.02
N ASP A 145 -6.01 2.95 27.16
CA ASP A 145 -5.32 3.11 28.46
C ASP A 145 -6.02 4.11 29.40
N LYS A 146 -6.83 5.01 28.82
CA LYS A 146 -7.68 5.98 29.56
C LYS A 146 -9.10 5.47 29.84
N MET A 147 -9.38 4.20 29.55
CA MET A 147 -10.67 3.56 29.78
C MET A 147 -10.68 2.75 31.06
N THR A 148 -11.82 2.72 31.73
CA THR A 148 -12.06 1.81 32.86
C THR A 148 -12.23 0.37 32.38
N ASP A 149 -12.04 -0.62 33.25
CA ASP A 149 -12.25 -2.04 32.91
C ASP A 149 -13.64 -2.32 32.31
N LYS A 150 -14.67 -1.63 32.82
CA LYS A 150 -16.05 -1.73 32.29
C LYS A 150 -16.18 -1.15 30.87
N GLU A 151 -15.42 -0.12 30.55
CA GLU A 151 -15.39 0.47 29.21
C GLU A 151 -14.61 -0.42 28.24
N LEU A 152 -13.51 -1.06 28.67
CA LEU A 152 -12.78 -2.04 27.88
C LEU A 152 -13.64 -3.27 27.56
N GLN A 153 -14.40 -3.79 28.53
CA GLN A 153 -15.34 -4.88 28.29
C GLN A 153 -16.42 -4.50 27.27
N ARG A 154 -16.97 -3.29 27.37
CA ARG A 154 -17.96 -2.78 26.41
C ARG A 154 -17.36 -2.58 25.01
N LEU A 155 -16.10 -2.15 24.94
CA LEU A 155 -15.41 -2.00 23.67
C LEU A 155 -15.24 -3.34 22.97
N LYS A 156 -14.84 -4.41 23.68
CA LYS A 156 -14.73 -5.76 23.13
C LYS A 156 -16.05 -6.26 22.53
N ILE A 157 -17.16 -6.12 23.26
CA ILE A 157 -18.51 -6.49 22.76
C ILE A 157 -18.85 -5.70 21.49
N LEU A 158 -18.49 -4.42 21.46
CA LEU A 158 -18.73 -3.56 20.31
C LEU A 158 -17.85 -3.93 19.10
N GLU A 159 -16.60 -4.34 19.33
CA GLU A 159 -15.69 -4.83 18.30
C GLU A 159 -16.21 -6.12 17.66
N GLU A 160 -16.62 -7.10 18.47
CA GLU A 160 -17.25 -8.34 17.99
C GLU A 160 -18.53 -8.06 17.18
N TYR A 161 -19.29 -7.03 17.55
CA TYR A 161 -20.46 -6.60 16.78
C TYR A 161 -20.07 -6.04 15.41
N PHE A 162 -19.01 -5.24 15.33
CA PHE A 162 -18.54 -4.64 14.07
C PHE A 162 -17.88 -5.64 13.11
N GLU A 163 -17.44 -6.82 13.57
CA GLU A 163 -17.00 -7.90 12.67
C GLU A 163 -18.11 -8.39 11.73
N LYS A 164 -19.37 -8.22 12.14
CA LYS A 164 -20.56 -8.71 11.42
C LYS A 164 -21.46 -7.61 10.88
N ASN A 165 -21.25 -6.36 11.32
CA ASN A 165 -22.13 -5.23 11.03
C ASN A 165 -21.32 -3.99 10.68
N ASN A 166 -21.75 -3.24 9.66
CA ASN A 166 -21.03 -2.05 9.20
C ASN A 166 -21.29 -0.78 10.04
N TYR A 167 -22.34 -0.77 10.86
CA TYR A 167 -22.70 0.36 11.70
C TYR A 167 -23.55 -0.09 12.90
N ILE A 168 -23.69 0.80 13.89
CA ILE A 168 -24.56 0.61 15.05
C ILE A 168 -25.35 1.90 15.35
N GLU A 169 -26.62 1.78 15.72
CA GLU A 169 -27.38 2.88 16.31
C GLU A 169 -27.38 2.78 17.84
N ASN A 170 -27.74 3.88 18.49
CA ASN A 170 -27.76 3.91 19.96
C ASN A 170 -28.76 2.90 20.56
N SER A 171 -29.83 2.54 19.84
CA SER A 171 -30.79 1.49 20.23
C SER A 171 -30.16 0.10 20.27
N GLU A 172 -29.34 -0.26 19.28
CA GLU A 172 -28.63 -1.55 19.28
C GLU A 172 -27.53 -1.56 20.33
N ALA A 173 -26.79 -0.45 20.49
CA ALA A 173 -25.75 -0.32 21.50
C ALA A 173 -26.28 -0.56 22.92
N GLN A 174 -27.48 -0.06 23.23
CA GLN A 174 -28.14 -0.33 24.52
C GLN A 174 -28.37 -1.82 24.75
N LYS A 175 -28.84 -2.53 23.71
CA LYS A 175 -29.15 -3.96 23.79
C LYS A 175 -27.90 -4.81 23.97
N ILE A 176 -26.88 -4.61 23.12
CA ILE A 176 -25.68 -5.45 23.14
C ILE A 176 -24.80 -5.15 24.36
N LEU A 177 -24.74 -3.89 24.82
CA LEU A 177 -23.93 -3.51 25.98
C LEU A 177 -24.69 -3.69 27.31
N ASN A 178 -26.00 -3.97 27.24
CA ASN A 178 -26.91 -4.04 28.38
C ASN A 178 -26.81 -2.80 29.30
N VAL A 179 -27.01 -1.62 28.74
CA VAL A 179 -26.92 -0.34 29.46
C VAL A 179 -28.06 0.61 29.11
N SER A 180 -28.28 1.62 29.96
CA SER A 180 -29.24 2.69 29.69
C SER A 180 -28.88 3.52 28.45
N ASP A 181 -29.89 4.14 27.83
CA ASP A 181 -29.75 5.07 26.71
C ASP A 181 -28.68 6.15 26.95
N SER A 182 -28.69 6.77 28.13
CA SER A 182 -27.72 7.81 28.50
C SER A 182 -26.29 7.27 28.61
N THR A 183 -26.13 6.04 29.09
CA THR A 183 -24.82 5.38 29.21
C THR A 183 -24.27 4.98 27.85
N ALA A 184 -25.11 4.40 26.98
CA ALA A 184 -24.74 4.05 25.61
C ALA A 184 -24.28 5.29 24.83
N ARG A 185 -25.06 6.38 24.88
CA ARG A 185 -24.69 7.65 24.21
C ARG A 185 -23.38 8.20 24.74
N ARG A 186 -23.18 8.19 26.06
CA ARG A 186 -21.93 8.69 26.66
C ARG A 186 -20.73 7.87 26.19
N PHE A 187 -20.86 6.55 26.14
CA PHE A 187 -19.80 5.66 25.68
C PHE A 187 -19.50 5.85 24.20
N LEU A 188 -20.51 5.80 23.32
CA LEU A 188 -20.34 6.02 21.87
C LEU A 188 -19.74 7.40 21.57
N ASN A 189 -20.16 8.45 22.28
CA ASN A 189 -19.58 9.79 22.12
C ASN A 189 -18.13 9.86 22.63
N LYS A 190 -17.77 9.11 23.67
CA LYS A 190 -16.38 9.00 24.13
C LYS A 190 -15.51 8.35 23.05
N LEU A 191 -15.98 7.24 22.47
CA LEU A 191 -15.28 6.56 21.37
C LEU A 191 -15.15 7.46 20.13
N LEU A 192 -16.17 8.26 19.83
CA LEU A 192 -16.13 9.23 18.75
C LEU A 192 -15.11 10.35 18.99
N LYS A 193 -15.07 10.91 20.22
CA LYS A 193 -14.06 11.92 20.59
C LYS A 193 -12.63 11.37 20.54
N ASN A 194 -12.49 10.09 20.86
CA ASN A 194 -11.21 9.38 20.83
C ASN A 194 -10.83 8.92 19.41
N GLY A 195 -11.68 9.12 18.40
CA GLY A 195 -11.40 8.72 17.02
C GLY A 195 -11.48 7.23 16.74
N ILE A 196 -12.03 6.43 17.67
CA ILE A 196 -12.26 4.98 17.49
C ILE A 196 -13.49 4.75 16.59
N LEU A 197 -14.49 5.61 16.72
CA LEU A 197 -15.70 5.59 15.88
C LEU A 197 -15.82 6.89 15.10
N GLU A 198 -16.46 6.80 13.94
CA GLU A 198 -17.00 7.94 13.22
C GLU A 198 -18.52 7.85 13.15
N ALA A 199 -19.18 9.00 13.02
CA ALA A 199 -20.63 9.06 12.93
C ALA A 199 -21.09 9.62 11.59
N PHE A 200 -22.23 9.10 11.13
CA PHE A 200 -22.88 9.52 9.91
C PHE A 200 -24.41 9.50 10.06
N GLY A 201 -25.12 10.23 9.18
CA GLY A 201 -26.57 10.41 9.24
C GLY A 201 -27.02 11.64 10.06
N GLU A 202 -28.33 11.89 10.06
CA GLU A 202 -28.94 13.03 10.75
C GLU A 202 -28.93 12.88 12.29
N LYS A 203 -29.10 14.00 13.02
CA LYS A 203 -29.14 14.00 14.50
C LYS A 203 -30.15 13.00 15.07
N LYS A 204 -31.29 12.80 14.40
CA LYS A 204 -32.36 11.87 14.76
C LYS A 204 -32.21 10.62 13.89
N GLY A 205 -31.36 9.68 14.32
CA GLY A 205 -30.94 8.52 13.51
C GLY A 205 -29.43 8.40 13.29
N ARG A 206 -28.64 9.05 14.17
CA ARG A 206 -27.17 9.03 14.10
C ARG A 206 -26.65 7.60 14.21
N LYS A 207 -25.91 7.17 13.18
CA LYS A 207 -25.23 5.89 13.10
C LYS A 207 -23.75 6.07 13.42
N TYR A 208 -23.14 5.04 13.97
CA TYR A 208 -21.72 5.00 14.30
C TYR A 208 -21.07 3.81 13.59
N ARG A 209 -19.89 3.97 13.02
CA ARG A 209 -19.07 2.89 12.44
C ARG A 209 -17.62 2.99 12.89
N LYS A 210 -16.90 1.88 12.81
CA LYS A 210 -15.46 1.85 13.07
C LYS A 210 -14.76 2.75 12.06
N LYS A 211 -13.81 3.56 12.55
CA LYS A 211 -12.95 4.38 11.69
C LYS A 211 -11.92 3.50 10.98
#